data_AF-A0A5N5T402-F1
#
_entry.id   AF-A0A5N5T402-F1
#
_cell.length_a   1.000
_cell.length_b   1.000
_cell.length_c   1.000
_cell.angle_alpha   90.00
_cell.angle_beta   90.00
_cell.angle_gamma   90.00
#
_symmetry.space_group_name_H-M   'P 1'
#
loop_
_entity.id
_entity.type
_entity.pdbx_description
1 polymer ?
#
loop_
_entity_poly.entity_id
_entity_poly.type
_entity_poly.pdbx_seq_one_letter_code
_entity_poly.pdbx_strand_id
1 'polypeptide(L)'
;MLEAISALDAKENLTPLGFHLARLPMDPLTGKMILMGSIFSCLSPILTVAASLSFKEPFVIPLLTKVRASNVNVLQGKEKAVDECRLRWSEGTKSDHLMMVNIFDGWQSEGGVKAYQFTRENYLSGGILKQLRDMRVQFTKFLKDSQLISTSDPEHPDVNRNSDNITLVKAIIAAGLYPNVARIVKKYGGKRKGMMGKIMLSDMTRAVIHPKSVNEKERNYAHSWLVYWEKIKTSKVYLYDTTEISNYPLLLFSQKLEYDKDKSVIEVDDFIKIQCDGNIASVIKVRFGFN
;
A
#
# COMPACT_ATOMS: atom_id res chain seq x y z
N MET A 1 6.92 15.71 8.08
CA MET A 1 7.00 14.38 7.44
C MET A 1 7.73 13.37 8.34
N LEU A 2 8.91 13.69 8.88
CA LEU A 2 9.65 12.78 9.76
C LEU A 2 8.94 12.50 11.11
N GLU A 3 8.27 13.50 11.68
CA GLU A 3 7.33 13.28 12.80
C GLU A 3 6.19 12.36 12.36
N ALA A 4 5.52 12.65 11.23
CA ALA A 4 4.41 11.86 10.68
C ALA A 4 4.67 10.35 10.56
N ILE A 5 5.92 9.96 10.32
CA ILE A 5 6.35 8.55 10.22
C ILE A 5 6.87 7.98 11.56
N SER A 6 6.82 8.76 12.64
CA SER A 6 7.35 8.47 13.98
C SER A 6 8.87 8.32 14.01
N ALA A 7 9.60 8.98 13.09
CA ALA A 7 11.06 9.02 13.11
C ALA A 7 11.61 10.07 14.08
N LEU A 8 10.84 11.14 14.33
CA LEU A 8 11.13 12.15 15.34
C LEU A 8 10.03 12.17 16.40
N ASP A 9 10.38 12.50 17.64
CA ASP A 9 9.42 12.82 18.69
C ASP A 9 8.95 14.29 18.61
N ALA A 10 8.02 14.69 19.49
CA ALA A 10 7.48 16.05 19.52
C ALA A 10 8.50 17.15 19.90
N LYS A 11 9.72 16.76 20.30
CA LYS A 11 10.85 17.65 20.62
C LYS A 11 11.93 17.57 19.54
N GLU A 12 11.61 17.00 18.37
CA GLU A 12 12.52 16.79 17.24
C GLU A 12 13.72 15.86 17.54
N ASN A 13 13.65 15.03 18.59
CA ASN A 13 14.67 14.01 18.84
C ASN A 13 14.41 12.76 18.00
N LEU A 14 15.49 12.10 17.60
CA LEU A 14 15.42 10.84 16.86
C LEU A 14 14.85 9.73 17.72
N THR A 15 13.77 9.09 17.25
CA THR A 15 13.21 7.90 17.90
C THR A 15 14.05 6.66 17.56
N PRO A 16 13.91 5.54 18.28
CA PRO A 16 14.54 4.28 17.88
C PRO A 16 14.19 3.85 16.45
N LEU A 17 12.93 4.07 16.03
CA LEU A 17 12.51 3.86 14.65
C LEU A 17 13.27 4.79 13.69
N GLY A 18 13.33 6.09 14.00
CA GLY A 18 14.08 7.07 13.21
C GLY A 18 15.56 6.73 13.07
N PHE A 19 16.18 6.18 14.13
CA PHE A 19 17.57 5.74 14.11
C PHE A 19 17.82 4.62 13.10
N HIS A 20 16.93 3.62 13.03
CA HIS A 20 17.03 2.58 12.01
C HIS A 20 16.76 3.12 10.60
N LEU A 21 15.75 3.98 10.45
CA LEU A 21 15.41 4.58 9.15
C LEU A 21 16.55 5.44 8.58
N ALA A 22 17.25 6.20 9.42
CA ALA A 22 18.37 7.04 9.01
C ALA A 22 19.57 6.26 8.45
N ARG A 23 19.62 4.94 8.70
CA ARG A 23 20.70 4.05 8.22
C ARG A 23 20.34 3.30 6.94
N LEU A 24 19.08 3.35 6.50
CA LEU A 24 18.64 2.73 5.26
C LEU A 24 18.76 3.75 4.11
N PRO A 25 19.52 3.45 3.03
CA PRO A 25 19.69 4.36 1.90
C PRO A 25 18.48 4.29 0.95
N MET A 26 17.29 4.63 1.45
CA MET A 26 16.03 4.62 0.71
C MET A 26 15.04 5.64 1.28
N ASP A 27 13.89 5.81 0.63
CA ASP A 27 12.83 6.70 1.11
C ASP A 27 12.33 6.26 2.51
N PRO A 28 12.12 7.18 3.47
CA PRO A 28 11.71 6.82 4.82
C PRO A 28 10.37 6.06 4.93
N LEU A 29 9.41 6.29 4.02
CA LEU A 29 8.11 5.62 4.03
C LEU A 29 8.27 4.15 3.62
N THR A 30 8.98 3.89 2.51
CA THR A 30 9.28 2.53 2.07
C THR A 30 10.26 1.83 3.03
N GLY A 31 11.19 2.59 3.63
CA GLY A 31 12.07 2.13 4.71
C GLY A 31 11.30 1.65 5.93
N LYS A 32 10.32 2.44 6.39
CA LYS A 32 9.41 2.05 7.49
C LYS A 32 8.62 0.82 7.11
N MET A 33 8.13 0.74 5.87
CA MET A 33 7.39 -0.42 5.38
C MET A 33 8.22 -1.70 5.48
N ILE A 34 9.45 -1.71 4.94
CA ILE A 34 10.30 -2.92 4.95
C ILE A 34 10.79 -3.28 6.37
N LEU A 35 11.04 -2.28 7.22
CA LEU A 35 11.40 -2.50 8.63
C LEU A 35 10.26 -3.24 9.34
N MET A 36 9.03 -2.75 9.18
CA MET A 36 7.86 -3.38 9.78
C MET A 36 7.60 -4.75 9.16
N GLY A 37 7.79 -4.92 7.84
CA GLY A 37 7.73 -6.22 7.18
C GLY A 37 8.70 -7.26 7.76
N SER A 38 9.91 -6.82 8.15
CA SER A 38 10.90 -7.68 8.82
C SER A 38 10.50 -8.07 10.24
N ILE A 39 9.99 -7.11 11.04
CA ILE A 39 9.55 -7.34 12.42
C ILE A 39 8.35 -8.30 12.47
N PHE A 40 7.43 -8.17 11.53
CA PHE A 40 6.21 -8.98 11.47
C PHE A 40 6.37 -10.24 10.60
N SER A 41 7.58 -10.56 10.12
CA SER A 41 7.89 -11.73 9.30
C SER A 41 6.97 -11.90 8.08
N CYS A 42 6.70 -10.81 7.37
CA CYS A 42 5.97 -10.80 6.10
C CYS A 42 6.76 -10.04 5.01
N LEU A 43 8.06 -10.31 4.94
CA LEU A 43 9.01 -9.44 4.24
C LEU A 43 8.87 -9.50 2.71
N SER A 44 8.75 -10.69 2.13
CA SER A 44 8.69 -10.95 0.68
C SER A 44 7.65 -10.09 -0.07
N PRO A 45 6.35 -10.08 0.33
CA PRO A 45 5.36 -9.24 -0.34
C PRO A 45 5.63 -7.75 -0.11
N ILE A 46 6.12 -7.37 1.07
CA ILE A 46 6.43 -5.98 1.40
C ILE A 46 7.62 -5.45 0.60
N LEU A 47 8.61 -6.28 0.32
CA LEU A 47 9.72 -5.93 -0.57
C LEU A 47 9.22 -5.65 -1.99
N THR A 48 8.26 -6.45 -2.49
CA THR A 48 7.64 -6.21 -3.80
C THR A 48 6.91 -4.87 -3.83
N VAL A 49 6.10 -4.58 -2.81
CA VAL A 49 5.41 -3.29 -2.69
C VAL A 49 6.42 -2.15 -2.65
N ALA A 50 7.39 -2.19 -1.74
CA ALA A 50 8.41 -1.15 -1.59
C ALA A 50 9.21 -0.91 -2.88
N ALA A 51 9.59 -1.98 -3.59
CA ALA A 51 10.30 -1.87 -4.87
C ALA A 51 9.42 -1.23 -5.95
N SER A 52 8.13 -1.63 -6.02
CA SER A 52 7.20 -1.07 -7.00
C SER A 52 6.96 0.42 -6.80
N LEU A 53 6.81 0.86 -5.54
CA LEU A 53 6.65 2.28 -5.17
C LEU A 53 7.93 3.10 -5.40
N SER A 54 9.10 2.49 -5.21
CA SER A 54 10.39 3.17 -5.37
C SER A 54 10.86 3.28 -6.83
N PHE A 55 10.24 2.54 -7.76
CA PHE A 55 10.63 2.53 -9.17
C PHE A 55 9.47 2.83 -10.11
N LYS A 56 8.65 1.82 -10.43
CA LYS A 56 7.41 1.93 -11.21
C LYS A 56 6.72 0.58 -11.36
N GLU A 57 5.44 0.63 -11.72
CA GLU A 57 4.67 -0.54 -12.14
C GLU A 57 5.18 -1.12 -13.48
N PRO A 58 5.12 -2.45 -13.69
CA PRO A 58 5.59 -3.12 -14.90
C PRO A 58 4.60 -3.06 -16.06
N PHE A 59 3.38 -2.55 -15.88
CA PHE A 59 2.36 -2.53 -16.92
C PHE A 59 2.77 -1.69 -18.12
N VAL A 60 2.64 -2.27 -19.32
CA VAL A 60 2.87 -1.59 -20.59
C VAL A 60 1.56 -1.57 -21.37
N ILE A 61 1.13 -0.37 -21.77
CA ILE A 61 0.09 -0.25 -22.80
C ILE A 61 0.81 -0.51 -24.13
N PRO A 62 0.42 -1.53 -24.94
CA PRO A 62 1.10 -1.84 -26.19
C PRO A 62 0.85 -0.74 -27.24
N LEU A 63 1.55 0.37 -27.10
CA LEU A 63 1.61 1.48 -28.03
C LEU A 63 2.83 1.25 -28.92
N LEU A 64 2.56 1.03 -30.21
CA LEU A 64 3.50 1.11 -31.33
C LEU A 64 4.55 0.00 -31.46
N THR A 65 4.28 -0.91 -32.40
CA THR A 65 5.31 -1.22 -33.40
C THR A 65 4.79 -1.24 -34.84
N LYS A 66 3.48 -1.38 -35.15
CA LYS A 66 3.03 -1.45 -36.56
C LYS A 66 1.68 -0.85 -36.94
N VAL A 67 0.91 -0.25 -36.04
CA VAL A 67 -0.39 0.35 -36.41
C VAL A 67 -0.37 1.83 -36.07
N ARG A 68 -0.56 2.67 -37.10
CA ARG A 68 -0.70 4.13 -36.98
C ARG A 68 -1.64 4.45 -35.82
N ALA A 69 -1.21 5.37 -34.96
CA ALA A 69 -1.95 5.87 -33.80
C ALA A 69 -3.25 6.63 -34.14
N SER A 70 -3.89 6.34 -35.28
CA SER A 70 -5.01 7.08 -35.84
C SER A 70 -6.38 6.58 -35.41
N ASN A 71 -6.50 5.43 -34.73
CA ASN A 71 -7.78 4.92 -34.25
C ASN A 71 -7.85 4.93 -32.71
N VAL A 72 -8.43 5.99 -32.15
CA VAL A 72 -8.71 6.17 -30.71
C VAL A 72 -9.44 4.96 -30.11
N ASN A 73 -10.33 4.32 -30.87
CA ASN A 73 -11.08 3.14 -30.45
C ASN A 73 -10.18 1.91 -30.17
N VAL A 74 -9.08 1.75 -30.91
CA VAL A 74 -8.14 0.63 -30.73
C VAL A 74 -7.29 0.84 -29.47
N LEU A 75 -6.94 2.09 -29.16
CA LEU A 75 -6.22 2.46 -27.95
C LEU A 75 -7.08 2.20 -26.70
N GLN A 76 -8.34 2.65 -26.72
CA GLN A 76 -9.29 2.41 -25.62
C GLN A 76 -9.54 0.92 -25.39
N GLY A 77 -9.59 0.09 -26.44
CA GLY A 77 -9.74 -1.36 -26.29
C GLY A 77 -8.55 -2.01 -25.59
N LYS A 78 -7.32 -1.53 -25.83
CA LYS A 78 -6.11 -2.04 -25.18
C LYS A 78 -5.96 -1.57 -23.74
N GLU A 79 -6.33 -0.33 -23.43
CA GLU A 79 -6.37 0.16 -22.05
C GLU A 79 -7.34 -0.68 -21.22
N LYS A 80 -8.53 -0.98 -21.75
CA LYS A 80 -9.48 -1.89 -21.09
C LYS A 80 -8.91 -3.27 -20.81
N ALA A 81 -8.16 -3.85 -21.74
CA ALA A 81 -7.53 -5.16 -21.53
C ALA A 81 -6.49 -5.13 -20.40
N VAL A 82 -5.75 -4.02 -20.26
CA VAL A 82 -4.83 -3.82 -19.13
C VAL A 82 -5.62 -3.66 -17.83
N ASP A 83 -6.71 -2.90 -17.82
CA ASP A 83 -7.57 -2.73 -16.64
C ASP A 83 -8.20 -4.07 -16.19
N GLU A 84 -8.62 -4.91 -17.14
CA GLU A 84 -9.13 -6.26 -16.87
C GLU A 84 -8.03 -7.16 -16.29
N CYS A 85 -6.80 -7.07 -16.82
CA CYS A 85 -5.64 -7.77 -16.28
C CYS A 85 -5.35 -7.34 -14.83
N ARG A 86 -5.34 -6.03 -14.56
CA ARG A 86 -5.18 -5.48 -13.21
C ARG A 86 -6.24 -6.03 -12.26
N LEU A 87 -7.51 -6.01 -12.66
CA LEU A 87 -8.61 -6.52 -11.85
C LEU A 87 -8.47 -8.03 -11.57
N ARG A 88 -8.09 -8.82 -12.57
CA ARG A 88 -7.84 -10.26 -12.40
C ARG A 88 -6.77 -10.53 -11.34
N TRP A 89 -5.63 -9.85 -11.44
CA TRP A 89 -4.52 -10.02 -10.50
C TRP A 89 -4.75 -9.38 -9.13
N SER A 90 -5.74 -8.48 -9.00
CA SER A 90 -6.13 -7.95 -7.70
C SER A 90 -6.77 -8.99 -6.79
N GLU A 91 -7.31 -10.07 -7.36
CA GLU A 91 -7.95 -11.19 -6.63
C GLU A 91 -9.00 -10.74 -5.61
N GLY A 92 -9.68 -9.61 -5.86
CA GLY A 92 -10.69 -9.07 -4.96
C GLY A 92 -10.16 -8.52 -3.62
N THR A 93 -8.83 -8.41 -3.49
CA THR A 93 -8.16 -7.86 -2.29
C THR A 93 -8.37 -6.35 -2.12
N LYS A 94 -8.85 -5.65 -3.15
CA LYS A 94 -9.09 -4.19 -3.14
C LYS A 94 -7.81 -3.40 -2.84
N SER A 95 -6.71 -3.83 -3.46
CA SER A 95 -5.37 -3.30 -3.22
C SER A 95 -4.54 -3.33 -4.50
N ASP A 96 -4.14 -2.16 -4.97
CA ASP A 96 -3.19 -2.04 -6.08
C ASP A 96 -1.81 -2.61 -5.69
N HIS A 97 -1.43 -2.45 -4.42
CA HIS A 97 -0.18 -2.97 -3.88
C HIS A 97 -0.14 -4.51 -3.83
N LEU A 98 -1.23 -5.18 -3.43
CA LEU A 98 -1.29 -6.65 -3.46
C LEU A 98 -1.45 -7.20 -4.88
N MET A 99 -2.14 -6.49 -5.78
CA MET A 99 -2.11 -6.82 -7.20
C MET A 99 -0.66 -6.88 -7.71
N MET A 100 0.18 -5.93 -7.30
CA MET A 100 1.61 -5.91 -7.65
C MET A 100 2.38 -7.10 -7.06
N VAL A 101 2.05 -7.55 -5.84
CA VAL A 101 2.60 -8.77 -5.23
C VAL A 101 2.23 -9.99 -6.08
N ASN A 102 0.93 -10.19 -6.34
CA ASN A 102 0.44 -11.35 -7.08
C ASN A 102 1.06 -11.45 -8.49
N ILE A 103 1.21 -10.32 -9.19
CA ILE A 103 1.88 -10.27 -10.50
C ILE A 103 3.34 -10.68 -10.41
N PHE A 104 4.05 -10.17 -9.40
CA PHE A 104 5.46 -10.45 -9.24
C PHE A 104 5.69 -11.92 -8.94
N ASP A 105 4.91 -12.49 -8.02
CA ASP A 105 5.03 -13.87 -7.59
C ASP A 105 4.69 -14.84 -8.73
N GLY A 106 3.60 -14.56 -9.47
CA GLY A 106 3.22 -15.32 -10.67
C GLY A 106 4.28 -15.26 -11.78
N TRP A 107 4.93 -14.11 -11.97
CA TRP A 107 6.04 -14.01 -12.92
C TRP A 107 7.29 -14.76 -12.45
N GLN A 108 7.61 -14.67 -11.16
CA GLN A 108 8.77 -15.31 -10.56
C GLN A 108 8.66 -16.84 -10.61
N SER A 109 7.47 -17.39 -10.43
CA SER A 109 7.23 -18.84 -10.44
C SER A 109 7.40 -19.50 -11.82
N GLU A 110 7.14 -18.78 -12.92
CA GLU A 110 7.19 -19.35 -14.27
C GLU A 110 8.63 -19.62 -14.76
N GLY A 111 9.56 -18.70 -14.46
CA GLY A 111 10.97 -18.79 -14.87
C GLY A 111 11.23 -18.85 -16.39
N GLY A 112 12.47 -18.59 -16.81
CA GLY A 112 12.94 -18.83 -18.19
C GLY A 112 12.03 -18.31 -19.32
N VAL A 113 11.69 -19.18 -20.27
CA VAL A 113 10.84 -18.86 -21.44
C VAL A 113 9.39 -18.58 -21.03
N LYS A 114 8.86 -19.30 -20.01
CA LYS A 114 7.49 -19.11 -19.54
C LYS A 114 7.31 -17.76 -18.87
N ALA A 115 8.29 -17.27 -18.13
CA ALA A 115 8.29 -15.91 -17.58
C ALA A 115 8.17 -14.84 -18.68
N TYR A 116 8.79 -15.05 -19.85
CA TYR A 116 8.61 -14.15 -20.99
C TYR A 116 7.18 -14.21 -21.55
N GLN A 117 6.61 -15.41 -21.70
CA GLN A 117 5.21 -15.58 -22.13
C GLN A 117 4.23 -14.92 -21.15
N PHE A 118 4.44 -15.14 -19.85
CA PHE A 118 3.69 -14.50 -18.76
C PHE A 118 3.67 -12.97 -18.92
N THR A 119 4.83 -12.35 -19.20
CA THR A 119 4.86 -10.89 -19.39
C THR A 119 4.03 -10.42 -20.59
N ARG A 120 4.00 -11.19 -21.68
CA ARG A 120 3.21 -10.84 -22.87
C ARG A 120 1.71 -10.99 -22.65
N GLU A 121 1.31 -12.07 -21.98
CA GLU A 121 -0.09 -12.37 -21.69
C GLU A 121 -0.71 -11.41 -20.67
N ASN A 122 0.13 -10.84 -19.81
CA ASN A 122 -0.31 -9.94 -18.73
C ASN A 122 0.00 -8.45 -19.00
N TYR A 123 0.49 -8.10 -20.20
CA TYR A 123 0.84 -6.73 -20.58
C TYR A 123 1.91 -6.10 -19.67
N LEU A 124 2.97 -6.84 -19.40
CA LEU A 124 4.04 -6.47 -18.46
C LEU A 124 5.38 -6.29 -19.18
N SER A 125 6.24 -5.46 -18.59
CA SER A 125 7.65 -5.36 -18.95
C SER A 125 8.50 -6.30 -18.09
N GLY A 126 9.07 -7.33 -18.72
CA GLY A 126 10.03 -8.22 -18.05
C GLY A 126 11.29 -7.52 -17.56
N GLY A 127 11.68 -6.40 -18.19
CA GLY A 127 12.80 -5.57 -17.71
C GLY A 127 12.49 -4.89 -16.38
N ILE A 128 11.26 -4.38 -16.22
CA ILE A 128 10.82 -3.77 -14.95
C ILE A 128 10.75 -4.84 -13.86
N LEU A 129 10.16 -6.00 -14.13
CA LEU A 129 10.06 -7.09 -13.14
C LEU A 129 11.44 -7.57 -12.66
N LYS A 130 12.43 -7.67 -13.56
CA LYS A 130 13.82 -7.95 -13.18
C LYS A 130 14.39 -6.85 -12.29
N GLN A 131 14.19 -5.58 -12.63
CA GLN A 131 14.63 -4.46 -11.79
C GLN A 131 14.00 -4.51 -10.39
N LEU A 132 12.70 -4.81 -10.30
CA LEU A 132 12.03 -4.97 -9.00
C LEU A 132 12.66 -6.09 -8.20
N ARG A 133 12.94 -7.25 -8.81
CA ARG A 133 13.64 -8.36 -8.15
C ARG A 133 15.01 -7.95 -7.59
N ASP A 134 15.78 -7.21 -8.38
CA ASP A 134 17.11 -6.76 -7.97
C ASP A 134 17.03 -5.77 -6.78
N MET A 135 16.01 -4.90 -6.77
CA MET A 135 15.72 -4.01 -5.63
C MET A 135 15.31 -4.78 -4.37
N ARG A 136 14.52 -5.85 -4.49
CA ARG A 136 14.16 -6.71 -3.34
C ARG A 136 15.40 -7.31 -2.68
N VAL A 137 16.36 -7.77 -3.49
CA VAL A 137 17.66 -8.27 -2.99
C VAL A 137 18.44 -7.15 -2.30
N GLN A 138 18.48 -5.96 -2.90
CA GLN A 138 19.18 -4.80 -2.32
C GLN A 138 18.58 -4.37 -0.97
N PHE A 139 17.27 -4.27 -0.87
CA PHE A 139 16.58 -3.91 0.38
C PHE A 139 16.79 -4.96 1.47
N THR A 140 16.75 -6.24 1.12
CA THR A 140 17.05 -7.33 2.05
C THR A 140 18.48 -7.22 2.58
N LYS A 141 19.43 -6.86 1.71
CA LYS A 141 20.81 -6.59 2.14
C LYS A 141 20.91 -5.44 3.13
N PHE A 142 20.20 -4.33 2.91
CA PHE A 142 20.18 -3.21 3.87
C PHE A 142 19.68 -3.63 5.26
N LEU A 143 18.63 -4.47 5.31
CA LEU A 143 18.11 -5.01 6.57
C LEU A 143 19.12 -5.92 7.26
N LYS A 144 19.80 -6.79 6.50
CA LYS A 144 20.84 -7.68 7.05
C LYS A 144 22.05 -6.91 7.56
N ASP A 145 22.54 -5.94 6.79
CA ASP A 145 23.70 -5.12 7.17
C ASP A 145 23.38 -4.27 8.43
N SER A 146 22.09 -3.95 8.62
CA SER A 146 21.57 -3.29 9.84
C SER A 146 21.28 -4.26 11.00
N GLN A 147 21.59 -5.56 10.85
CA GLN A 147 21.35 -6.62 11.83
C GLN A 147 19.87 -6.83 12.21
N LEU A 148 18.94 -6.43 11.34
CA LEU A 148 17.50 -6.58 11.57
C LEU A 148 16.99 -7.97 11.15
N ILE A 149 17.69 -8.64 10.24
CA ILE A 149 17.41 -10.00 9.79
C ILE A 149 18.70 -10.82 9.70
N SER A 150 18.59 -12.14 9.84
CA SER A 150 19.71 -13.08 9.81
C SER A 150 20.12 -13.50 8.40
N THR A 151 19.26 -13.31 7.40
CA THR A 151 19.39 -13.85 6.04
C THR A 151 19.49 -12.76 4.98
N SER A 152 20.15 -13.08 3.86
CA SER A 152 20.17 -12.22 2.65
C SER A 152 19.12 -12.63 1.62
N ASP A 153 18.42 -13.74 1.85
CA ASP A 153 17.44 -14.29 0.93
C ASP A 153 16.05 -13.67 1.20
N PRO A 154 15.49 -12.89 0.25
CA PRO A 154 14.17 -12.29 0.36
C PRO A 154 13.04 -13.30 0.61
N GLU A 155 13.21 -14.55 0.15
CA GLU A 155 12.20 -15.61 0.22
C GLU A 155 12.40 -16.55 1.41
N HIS A 156 13.38 -16.29 2.28
CA HIS A 156 13.69 -17.18 3.39
C HIS A 156 12.49 -17.34 4.35
N PRO A 157 12.14 -18.56 4.79
CA PRO A 157 10.96 -18.79 5.64
C PRO A 157 10.93 -17.99 6.94
N ASP A 158 12.07 -17.82 7.61
CA ASP A 158 12.17 -17.10 8.89
C ASP A 158 11.67 -15.64 8.83
N VAL A 159 11.85 -14.99 7.68
CA VAL A 159 11.41 -13.59 7.47
C VAL A 159 10.04 -13.51 6.77
N ASN A 160 9.39 -14.66 6.52
CA ASN A 160 8.17 -14.79 5.73
C ASN A 160 7.08 -15.66 6.36
N ARG A 161 7.20 -16.02 7.63
CA ARG A 161 6.21 -16.85 8.37
C ARG A 161 4.76 -16.36 8.22
N ASN A 162 4.54 -15.05 8.07
CA ASN A 162 3.23 -14.44 7.99
C ASN A 162 2.92 -13.81 6.61
N SER A 163 3.69 -14.11 5.57
CA SER A 163 3.51 -13.49 4.24
C SER A 163 2.16 -13.79 3.60
N ASP A 164 1.55 -14.94 3.91
CA ASP A 164 0.21 -15.30 3.41
C ASP A 164 -0.94 -14.58 4.15
N ASN A 165 -0.64 -13.89 5.26
CA ASN A 165 -1.65 -13.15 6.01
C ASN A 165 -1.93 -11.78 5.35
N ILE A 166 -2.86 -11.77 4.41
CA ILE A 166 -3.27 -10.57 3.65
C ILE A 166 -3.63 -9.39 4.57
N THR A 167 -4.32 -9.64 5.69
CA THR A 167 -4.70 -8.58 6.63
C THR A 167 -3.49 -7.94 7.28
N LEU A 168 -2.48 -8.74 7.64
CA LEU A 168 -1.22 -8.25 8.18
C LEU A 168 -0.43 -7.48 7.11
N VAL A 169 -0.29 -8.01 5.90
CA VAL A 169 0.42 -7.34 4.80
C VAL A 169 -0.20 -5.97 4.52
N LYS A 170 -1.53 -5.88 4.47
CA LYS A 170 -2.26 -4.59 4.37
C LYS A 170 -1.97 -3.65 5.53
N ALA A 171 -1.85 -4.17 6.75
CA ALA A 171 -1.49 -3.37 7.91
C ALA A 171 -0.07 -2.79 7.79
N ILE A 172 0.88 -3.57 7.29
CA ILE A 172 2.26 -3.11 7.09
C ILE A 172 2.36 -2.11 5.93
N ILE A 173 1.61 -2.32 4.85
CA ILE A 173 1.46 -1.31 3.78
C ILE A 173 0.93 0.00 4.38
N ALA A 174 -0.09 -0.06 5.23
CA ALA A 174 -0.61 1.12 5.91
C ALA A 174 0.43 1.79 6.81
N ALA A 175 1.27 1.03 7.50
CA ALA A 175 2.34 1.57 8.35
C ALA A 175 3.34 2.41 7.56
N GLY A 176 3.69 1.97 6.34
CA GLY A 176 4.59 2.68 5.44
C GLY A 176 3.93 3.88 4.75
N LEU A 177 2.65 3.78 4.39
CA LEU A 177 1.93 4.85 3.68
C LEU A 177 1.35 5.93 4.60
N TYR A 178 1.23 5.68 5.90
CA TYR A 178 0.77 6.67 6.87
C TYR A 178 1.66 7.93 6.83
N PRO A 179 1.09 9.16 6.78
CA PRO A 179 -0.31 9.55 7.04
C PRO A 179 -1.21 9.67 5.79
N ASN A 180 -0.81 9.12 4.64
CA ASN A 180 -1.60 9.17 3.40
C ASN A 180 -2.83 8.25 3.49
N VAL A 181 -3.88 8.74 4.13
CA VAL A 181 -5.11 8.01 4.40
C VAL A 181 -6.29 8.76 3.79
N ALA A 182 -7.26 8.01 3.27
CA ALA A 182 -8.53 8.53 2.79
C ALA A 182 -9.71 7.78 3.40
N ARG A 183 -10.77 8.51 3.75
CA ARG A 183 -12.00 7.97 4.30
C ARG A 183 -13.05 7.74 3.20
N ILE A 184 -13.59 6.53 3.15
CA ILE A 184 -14.75 6.18 2.33
C ILE A 184 -16.02 6.50 3.13
N VAL A 185 -16.68 7.59 2.74
CA VAL A 185 -17.97 8.01 3.32
C VAL A 185 -19.09 7.30 2.56
N LYS A 186 -19.59 6.20 3.14
CA LYS A 186 -20.76 5.47 2.65
C LYS A 186 -22.02 6.34 2.79
N LYS A 187 -22.87 6.38 1.76
CA LYS A 187 -24.20 6.99 1.87
C LYS A 187 -25.17 5.96 2.47
N TYR A 188 -25.64 6.20 3.68
CA TYR A 188 -26.74 5.44 4.28
C TYR A 188 -28.08 6.10 3.88
N GLY A 189 -29.00 5.32 3.33
CA GLY A 189 -30.37 5.74 3.01
C GLY A 189 -30.55 6.47 1.65
N GLY A 190 -31.50 5.99 0.84
CA GLY A 190 -31.92 6.58 -0.44
C GLY A 190 -31.97 5.59 -1.60
N LYS A 191 -32.79 5.86 -2.63
CA LYS A 191 -33.00 5.03 -3.86
C LYS A 191 -31.74 4.76 -4.72
N ARG A 192 -30.54 5.09 -4.23
CA ARG A 192 -29.24 4.93 -4.92
C ARG A 192 -28.32 3.94 -4.18
N LYS A 193 -28.82 2.74 -3.86
CA LYS A 193 -27.96 1.60 -3.52
C LYS A 193 -26.99 1.37 -4.71
N GLY A 194 -25.68 1.45 -4.48
CA GLY A 194 -24.65 1.21 -5.52
C GLY A 194 -23.83 2.43 -5.97
N MET A 195 -24.11 3.64 -5.48
CA MET A 195 -23.26 4.81 -5.76
C MET A 195 -21.97 4.74 -4.93
N MET A 196 -20.80 5.00 -5.54
CA MET A 196 -19.52 5.06 -4.83
C MET A 196 -19.61 6.02 -3.62
N GLY A 197 -19.10 5.57 -2.47
CA GLY A 197 -18.90 6.45 -1.31
C GLY A 197 -18.04 7.66 -1.69
N LYS A 198 -18.25 8.81 -1.03
CA LYS A 198 -17.36 9.96 -1.23
C LYS A 198 -16.02 9.66 -0.58
N ILE A 199 -14.93 9.93 -1.28
CA ILE A 199 -13.58 9.77 -0.74
C ILE A 199 -13.13 11.12 -0.21
N MET A 200 -12.80 11.16 1.08
CA MET A 200 -12.42 12.38 1.81
C MET A 200 -11.01 12.20 2.36
N LEU A 201 -10.15 13.19 2.15
CA LEU A 201 -8.82 13.25 2.74
C LEU A 201 -8.87 13.90 4.14
N SER A 202 -7.73 13.90 4.85
CA SER A 202 -7.58 14.49 6.18
C SER A 202 -7.88 16.00 6.21
N ASP A 203 -7.53 16.72 5.15
CA ASP A 203 -7.82 18.15 4.95
C ASP A 203 -9.25 18.44 4.48
N MET A 204 -10.15 17.44 4.55
CA MET A 204 -11.52 17.50 4.06
C MET A 204 -11.65 17.72 2.53
N THR A 205 -10.56 17.62 1.77
CA THR A 205 -10.59 17.64 0.31
C THR A 205 -11.26 16.37 -0.21
N ARG A 206 -12.12 16.54 -1.23
CA ARG A 206 -12.69 15.40 -1.97
C ARG A 206 -11.68 14.87 -2.97
N ALA A 207 -11.42 13.57 -2.89
CA ALA A 207 -10.60 12.86 -3.87
C ALA A 207 -11.45 11.88 -4.69
N VAL A 208 -10.88 11.40 -5.79
CA VAL A 208 -11.43 10.35 -6.65
C VAL A 208 -10.34 9.30 -6.84
N ILE A 209 -10.70 8.02 -6.93
CA ILE A 209 -9.73 6.99 -7.30
C ILE A 209 -9.38 7.13 -8.77
N HIS A 210 -8.10 7.02 -9.10
CA HIS A 210 -7.62 7.14 -10.46
C HIS A 210 -8.12 5.98 -11.34
N PRO A 211 -8.46 6.21 -12.64
CA PRO A 211 -8.97 5.18 -13.54
C PRO A 211 -8.15 3.90 -13.66
N LYS A 212 -6.84 3.97 -13.41
CA LYS A 212 -5.92 2.82 -13.46
C LYS A 212 -5.93 1.95 -12.20
N SER A 213 -6.47 2.46 -11.09
CA SER A 213 -6.52 1.69 -9.85
C SER A 213 -7.60 0.61 -9.94
N VAL A 214 -7.31 -0.56 -9.39
CA VAL A 214 -8.25 -1.69 -9.30
C VAL A 214 -9.52 -1.31 -8.51
N ASN A 215 -9.43 -0.26 -7.69
CA ASN A 215 -10.49 0.22 -6.82
C ASN A 215 -11.40 1.28 -7.48
N GLU A 216 -11.15 1.71 -8.72
CA GLU A 216 -11.98 2.76 -9.36
C GLU A 216 -13.44 2.32 -9.53
N LYS A 217 -13.66 1.05 -9.86
CA LYS A 217 -14.99 0.45 -10.05
C LYS A 217 -15.51 -0.28 -8.81
N GLU A 218 -14.70 -0.39 -7.77
CA GLU A 218 -15.11 -1.04 -6.52
C GLU A 218 -16.16 -0.20 -5.79
N ARG A 219 -17.20 -0.86 -5.28
CA ARG A 219 -18.32 -0.23 -4.55
C ARG A 219 -18.59 -0.92 -3.22
N ASN A 220 -18.11 -2.15 -3.05
CA ASN A 220 -18.34 -3.02 -1.91
C ASN A 220 -17.09 -3.10 -1.03
N TYR A 221 -16.75 -1.99 -0.38
CA TYR A 221 -15.70 -1.96 0.63
C TYR A 221 -16.20 -2.54 1.96
N ALA A 222 -15.45 -3.50 2.50
CA ALA A 222 -15.65 -4.04 3.85
C ALA A 222 -15.36 -2.97 4.91
N HIS A 223 -14.39 -2.11 4.65
CA HIS A 223 -13.95 -1.07 5.57
C HIS A 223 -14.18 0.34 5.02
N SER A 224 -13.91 1.34 5.85
CA SER A 224 -14.15 2.75 5.52
C SER A 224 -12.86 3.53 5.24
N TRP A 225 -11.72 2.85 5.07
CA TRP A 225 -10.41 3.48 4.98
C TRP A 225 -9.59 2.93 3.82
N LEU A 226 -8.90 3.84 3.16
CA LEU A 226 -7.90 3.57 2.14
C LEU A 226 -6.58 4.21 2.57
N VAL A 227 -5.47 3.56 2.25
CA VAL A 227 -4.16 4.21 2.18
C VAL A 227 -3.74 4.37 0.72
N TYR A 228 -2.92 5.36 0.42
CA TYR A 228 -2.42 5.66 -0.93
C TYR A 228 -0.97 6.10 -0.89
N TRP A 229 -0.22 5.86 -1.96
CA TRP A 229 1.13 6.41 -2.14
C TRP A 229 1.08 7.76 -2.85
N GLU A 230 0.58 7.79 -4.09
CA GLU A 230 0.62 8.99 -4.93
C GLU A 230 -0.74 9.68 -5.05
N LYS A 231 -0.74 11.01 -4.88
CA LYS A 231 -1.89 11.89 -5.10
C LYS A 231 -1.58 12.91 -6.18
N ILE A 232 -2.38 12.95 -7.23
CA ILE A 232 -2.18 13.81 -8.40
C ILE A 232 -3.36 14.78 -8.51
N LYS A 233 -3.07 16.08 -8.65
CA LYS A 233 -4.10 17.10 -8.90
C LYS A 233 -4.09 17.51 -10.37
N THR A 234 -5.17 17.20 -11.08
CA THR A 234 -5.44 17.72 -12.43
C THR A 234 -6.75 18.54 -12.40
N SER A 235 -7.83 18.03 -12.99
CA SER A 235 -9.18 18.58 -12.86
C SER A 235 -9.81 18.29 -11.49
N LYS A 236 -9.41 17.16 -10.89
CA LYS A 236 -9.78 16.72 -9.55
C LYS A 236 -8.53 16.21 -8.85
N VAL A 237 -8.64 15.96 -7.55
CA VAL A 237 -7.62 15.24 -6.79
C VAL A 237 -7.82 13.74 -7.03
N TYR A 238 -6.84 13.08 -7.61
CA TYR A 238 -6.83 11.66 -7.90
C TYR A 238 -5.87 10.92 -6.98
N LEU A 239 -6.31 9.79 -6.43
CA LEU A 239 -5.44 8.83 -5.73
C LEU A 239 -5.03 7.77 -6.74
N TYR A 240 -3.74 7.69 -7.07
CA TYR A 240 -3.24 6.89 -8.18
C TYR A 240 -3.29 5.39 -7.88
N ASP A 241 -2.86 5.03 -6.69
CA ASP A 241 -2.81 3.68 -6.13
C ASP A 241 -3.45 3.71 -4.74
N THR A 242 -4.16 2.63 -4.39
CA THR A 242 -4.89 2.56 -3.13
C THR A 242 -4.90 1.15 -2.54
N THR A 243 -5.11 1.07 -1.23
CA THR A 243 -5.36 -0.20 -0.53
C THR A 243 -6.38 -0.02 0.57
N GLU A 244 -7.42 -0.84 0.53
CA GLU A 244 -8.41 -0.92 1.61
C GLU A 244 -7.78 -1.52 2.87
N ILE A 245 -7.99 -0.84 4.00
CA ILE A 245 -7.51 -1.26 5.31
C ILE A 245 -8.62 -1.18 6.37
N SER A 246 -8.47 -1.95 7.43
CA SER A 246 -9.33 -1.86 8.62
C SER A 246 -8.95 -0.65 9.49
N ASN A 247 -9.64 -0.48 10.63
CA ASN A 247 -9.34 0.60 11.58
C ASN A 247 -8.04 0.36 12.36
N TYR A 248 -7.63 -0.90 12.56
CA TYR A 248 -6.54 -1.25 13.47
C TYR A 248 -5.16 -0.75 13.04
N PRO A 249 -4.76 -0.79 11.76
CA PRO A 249 -3.48 -0.23 11.34
C PRO A 249 -3.38 1.28 11.59
N LEU A 250 -4.51 2.00 11.54
CA LEU A 250 -4.55 3.43 11.86
C LEU A 250 -4.31 3.66 13.35
N LEU A 251 -4.96 2.86 14.21
CA LEU A 251 -4.78 2.92 15.66
C LEU A 251 -3.39 2.47 16.11
N LEU A 252 -2.81 1.51 15.38
CA LEU A 252 -1.43 1.11 15.61
C LEU A 252 -0.53 2.24 15.11
N PHE A 253 -0.38 2.47 13.81
CA PHE A 253 0.77 3.21 13.29
C PHE A 253 0.68 4.74 13.35
N SER A 254 -0.36 5.31 13.96
CA SER A 254 -0.49 6.75 14.19
C SER A 254 0.42 7.28 15.28
N GLN A 255 0.61 8.60 15.28
CA GLN A 255 1.39 9.28 16.31
C GLN A 255 0.55 9.72 17.51
N LYS A 256 -0.66 10.21 17.29
CA LYS A 256 -1.47 10.84 18.33
C LYS A 256 -2.80 10.11 18.43
N LEU A 257 -3.09 9.60 19.63
CA LEU A 257 -4.37 9.00 19.98
C LEU A 257 -4.98 9.70 21.19
N GLU A 258 -6.18 10.23 21.02
CA GLU A 258 -6.98 10.78 22.11
C GLU A 258 -8.27 9.97 22.26
N TYR A 259 -8.55 9.49 23.47
CA TYR A 259 -9.78 8.74 23.74
C TYR A 259 -10.81 9.64 24.42
N ASP A 260 -11.89 9.92 23.70
CA ASP A 260 -13.10 10.56 24.23
C ASP A 260 -13.97 9.49 24.90
N LYS A 261 -13.93 9.44 26.23
CA LYS A 261 -14.69 8.48 27.05
C LYS A 261 -16.20 8.64 26.88
N ASP A 262 -16.67 9.89 26.78
CA ASP A 262 -18.11 10.19 26.74
C ASP A 262 -18.72 9.73 25.41
N LYS A 263 -17.96 9.86 24.32
CA LYS A 263 -18.38 9.40 22.98
C LYS A 263 -17.99 7.96 22.67
N SER A 264 -17.12 7.34 23.48
CA SER A 264 -16.49 6.04 23.18
C SER A 264 -15.81 6.03 21.80
N VAL A 265 -15.02 7.08 21.54
CA VAL A 265 -14.34 7.29 20.26
C VAL A 265 -12.86 7.53 20.50
N ILE A 266 -12.02 6.87 19.70
CA ILE A 266 -10.61 7.23 19.58
C ILE A 266 -10.45 8.18 18.39
N GLU A 267 -9.89 9.34 18.66
CA GLU A 267 -9.46 10.32 17.67
C GLU A 267 -7.99 10.08 17.33
N VAL A 268 -7.70 9.88 16.04
CA VAL A 268 -6.36 9.63 15.51
C VAL A 268 -5.94 10.80 14.63
N ASP A 269 -4.83 11.45 15.00
CA ASP A 269 -4.25 12.63 14.33
C ASP A 269 -5.31 13.68 13.90
N ASP A 270 -6.29 13.95 14.78
CA ASP A 270 -7.32 14.99 14.68
C ASP A 270 -8.32 14.88 13.49
N PHE A 271 -8.23 13.83 12.66
CA PHE A 271 -9.13 13.65 11.50
C PHE A 271 -9.86 12.29 11.46
N ILE A 272 -9.27 11.25 12.05
CA ILE A 272 -9.86 9.90 12.07
C ILE A 272 -10.62 9.74 13.37
N LYS A 273 -11.88 9.36 13.28
CA LYS A 273 -12.71 9.03 14.44
C LYS A 273 -13.15 7.58 14.32
N ILE A 274 -12.71 6.76 15.27
CA ILE A 274 -13.00 5.33 15.31
C ILE A 274 -13.79 5.02 16.57
N GLN A 275 -14.99 4.48 16.39
CA GLN A 275 -15.79 3.97 17.50
C GLN A 275 -15.06 2.80 18.16
N CYS A 276 -14.88 2.87 19.48
CA CYS A 276 -14.08 1.92 20.21
C CYS A 276 -14.58 1.80 21.66
N ASP A 277 -14.70 0.57 22.16
CA ASP A 277 -15.01 0.36 23.57
C ASP A 277 -13.82 0.74 24.48
N GLY A 278 -14.09 0.95 25.76
CA GLY A 278 -13.06 1.37 26.73
C GLY A 278 -11.95 0.33 26.95
N ASN A 279 -12.21 -0.95 26.68
CA ASN A 279 -11.23 -2.02 26.86
C ASN A 279 -10.18 -2.00 25.75
N ILE A 280 -10.63 -1.91 24.49
CA ILE A 280 -9.75 -1.78 23.33
C ILE A 280 -8.95 -0.48 23.43
N ALA A 281 -9.58 0.63 23.85
CA ALA A 281 -8.86 1.89 24.08
C ALA A 281 -7.77 1.76 25.15
N SER A 282 -8.02 1.00 26.22
CA SER A 282 -7.03 0.76 27.28
C SER A 282 -5.86 -0.09 26.79
N VAL A 283 -6.12 -1.14 26.00
CA VAL A 283 -5.08 -1.98 25.39
C VAL A 283 -4.23 -1.18 24.41
N ILE A 284 -4.85 -0.33 23.58
CA ILE A 284 -4.13 0.51 22.61
C ILE A 284 -3.28 1.56 23.34
N LYS A 285 -3.73 2.11 24.47
CA LYS A 285 -2.94 3.03 25.28
C LYS A 285 -1.66 2.40 25.85
N VAL A 286 -1.59 1.09 26.04
CA VAL A 286 -0.34 0.40 26.45
C VAL A 286 0.77 0.64 25.42
N ARG A 287 0.44 0.83 24.14
CA ARG A 287 1.41 1.25 23.11
C ARG A 287 2.09 2.58 23.47
N PHE A 288 1.37 3.52 24.06
CA PHE A 288 1.86 4.84 24.46
C PHE A 288 2.51 4.85 25.86
N GLY A 289 2.38 3.77 26.64
CA GLY A 289 2.95 3.64 27.98
C GLY A 289 4.45 3.30 28.02
N PHE A 290 5.13 3.30 26.87
CA PHE A 290 6.58 3.13 26.75
C PHE A 290 7.34 4.44 26.45
N ASN A 291 6.68 5.59 26.58
CA ASN A 291 7.33 6.91 26.59
C ASN A 291 7.28 7.53 27.98
#